data_AF-A0A3A4R394-F1
#
_entry.id   AF-A0A3A4R394-F1
#
_cell.length_a   1.000
_cell.length_b   1.000
_cell.length_c   1.000
_cell.angle_alpha   90.00
_cell.angle_beta   90.00
_cell.angle_gamma   90.00
#
_symmetry.space_group_name_H-M   'P 1'
#
loop_
_entity.id
_entity.type
_entity.pdbx_description
1 polymer ?
#
loop_
_entity_poly.entity_id
_entity_poly.type
_entity_poly.pdbx_seq_one_letter_code
_entity_poly.pdbx_strand_id
1 'polypeptide(L)'
;MNRSIILLLLIFLFVSSTFFAQQNELINIDQISNKIVGIIVGNLDEIKKEYHKIEVFKNYPFQTASLFVLSNVMLNHWQANLLRNEFFASDSMNSSTIRENLSEINFVDSTSLFENVFMKIGKYYYGVYGNRFDVKNFLSINKNDIEFMFGIKINEDQLKTKEHLLDELIKYNNELEYQLSKQMIAAFNELGLMQREIMSIPVLTMNEYYVLYNVANIITDELVILLQDYKNEWFIEWGNQNTDTPITFLHYFFERYNLVVTETTNKLIDLGYIKVPVPRNFNYVILIQ
;
A
#
# COMPACT_ATOMS: atom_id res chain seq x y z
N MET A 1 16.86 -26.32 47.88
CA MET A 1 16.54 -25.19 46.98
C MET A 1 15.13 -25.41 46.46
N ASN A 2 14.22 -24.46 46.69
CA ASN A 2 12.77 -24.67 46.56
C ASN A 2 12.36 -24.62 45.08
N ARG A 3 11.81 -25.72 44.52
CA ARG A 3 11.47 -25.84 43.09
C ARG A 3 10.53 -24.73 42.60
N SER A 4 9.68 -24.21 43.48
CA SER A 4 8.75 -23.11 43.18
C SER A 4 9.46 -21.76 42.94
N ILE A 5 10.63 -21.52 43.54
CA ILE A 5 11.41 -20.29 43.34
C ILE A 5 12.09 -20.31 41.96
N ILE A 6 12.56 -21.49 41.54
CA ILE A 6 13.18 -21.68 40.21
C ILE A 6 12.13 -21.47 39.10
N LEU A 7 10.91 -21.98 39.29
CA LEU A 7 9.82 -21.81 38.32
C LEU A 7 9.39 -20.35 38.17
N LEU A 8 9.29 -19.60 39.29
CA LEU A 8 8.98 -18.16 39.27
C LEU A 8 10.08 -17.32 38.62
N LEU A 9 11.36 -17.64 38.88
CA LEU A 9 12.50 -16.99 38.23
C LEU A 9 12.53 -17.29 36.72
N LEU A 10 12.22 -18.52 36.31
CA LEU A 10 12.15 -18.88 34.89
C LEU A 10 11.00 -18.16 34.18
N ILE A 11 9.82 -18.07 34.78
CA ILE A 11 8.69 -17.31 34.21
C ILE A 11 9.04 -15.81 34.12
N PHE A 12 9.68 -15.24 35.15
CA PHE A 12 10.06 -13.82 35.15
C PHE A 12 11.17 -13.52 34.12
N LEU A 13 12.12 -14.43 33.93
CA LEU A 13 13.15 -14.33 32.89
C LEU A 13 12.55 -14.47 31.49
N PHE A 14 11.57 -15.37 31.31
CA PHE A 14 10.91 -15.57 30.01
C PHE A 14 10.03 -14.38 29.62
N VAL A 15 9.24 -13.85 30.56
CA VAL A 15 8.37 -12.67 30.35
C VAL A 15 9.20 -11.40 30.14
N SER A 16 10.34 -11.26 30.83
CA SER A 16 11.23 -10.13 30.59
C SER A 16 11.93 -10.25 29.24
N SER A 17 12.39 -11.44 28.82
CA SER A 17 13.00 -11.62 27.50
C SER A 17 12.05 -11.36 26.34
N THR A 18 10.78 -11.75 26.44
CA THR A 18 9.79 -11.50 25.38
C THR A 18 9.39 -10.03 25.33
N PHE A 19 9.25 -9.37 26.48
CA PHE A 19 8.98 -7.93 26.56
C PHE A 19 10.14 -7.09 26.01
N PHE A 20 11.39 -7.43 26.35
CA PHE A 20 12.56 -6.74 25.81
C PHE A 20 12.76 -6.99 24.31
N ALA A 21 12.45 -8.19 23.80
CA ALA A 21 12.50 -8.48 22.37
C ALA A 21 11.48 -7.63 21.59
N GLN A 22 10.24 -7.57 22.06
CA GLN A 22 9.18 -6.76 21.44
C GLN A 22 9.48 -5.26 21.50
N GLN A 23 10.11 -4.79 22.59
CA GLN A 23 10.50 -3.40 22.74
C GLN A 23 11.68 -3.01 21.83
N ASN A 24 12.68 -3.89 21.68
CA ASN A 24 13.81 -3.67 20.76
C ASN A 24 13.38 -3.70 19.29
N GLU A 25 12.44 -4.57 18.94
CA GLU A 25 11.80 -4.65 17.63
C GLU A 25 11.11 -3.33 17.27
N LEU A 26 10.29 -2.77 18.16
CA LEU A 26 9.63 -1.48 17.96
C LEU A 26 10.63 -0.31 17.85
N ILE A 27 11.73 -0.36 18.61
CA ILE A 27 12.80 0.66 18.54
C ILE A 27 13.48 0.66 17.16
N ASN A 28 13.71 -0.52 16.56
CA ASN A 28 14.35 -0.62 15.25
C ASN A 28 13.44 -0.07 14.14
N ILE A 29 12.16 -0.43 14.15
CA ILE A 29 11.17 0.07 13.19
C ILE A 29 11.06 1.59 13.24
N ASP A 30 10.98 2.20 14.44
CA ASP A 30 10.92 3.65 14.60
C ASP A 30 12.16 4.36 14.04
N GLN A 31 13.35 3.84 14.34
CA GLN A 31 14.62 4.42 13.86
C GLN A 31 14.75 4.34 12.34
N ILE A 32 14.45 3.19 11.74
CA ILE A 32 14.47 3.03 10.29
C ILE A 32 13.46 4.00 9.66
N SER A 33 12.25 4.05 10.21
CA SER A 33 11.18 4.92 9.68
C SER A 33 11.57 6.39 9.73
N ASN A 34 12.20 6.87 10.81
CA ASN A 34 12.68 8.25 10.89
C ASN A 34 13.74 8.57 9.82
N LYS A 35 14.64 7.62 9.53
CA LYS A 35 15.64 7.79 8.46
C LYS A 35 14.97 7.83 7.08
N ILE A 36 14.01 6.96 6.82
CA ILE A 36 13.25 6.95 5.56
C ILE A 36 12.43 8.23 5.39
N VAL A 37 11.81 8.76 6.45
CA VAL A 37 11.17 10.08 6.41
C VAL A 37 12.17 11.15 5.96
N GLY A 38 13.39 11.14 6.52
CA GLY A 38 14.46 12.04 6.11
C GLY A 38 14.80 11.94 4.63
N ILE A 39 14.93 10.72 4.09
CA ILE A 39 15.21 10.46 2.67
C ILE A 39 14.06 11.00 1.79
N ILE A 40 12.81 10.69 2.12
CA ILE A 40 11.64 11.15 1.35
C ILE A 40 11.53 12.67 1.36
N VAL A 41 11.65 13.29 2.54
CA VAL A 41 11.51 14.74 2.70
C VAL A 41 12.66 15.46 2.00
N GLY A 42 13.89 14.94 2.10
CA GLY A 42 15.07 15.48 1.41
C GLY A 42 14.93 15.48 -0.11
N ASN A 43 14.21 14.50 -0.67
CA ASN A 43 13.98 14.35 -2.11
C ASN A 43 12.62 14.87 -2.58
N LEU A 44 11.86 15.57 -1.73
CA LEU A 44 10.46 15.92 -2.01
C LEU A 44 10.27 16.78 -3.27
N ASP A 45 11.19 17.69 -3.54
CA ASP A 45 11.13 18.55 -4.73
C ASP A 45 11.33 17.76 -6.02
N GLU A 46 12.24 16.79 -6.02
CA GLU A 46 12.45 15.89 -7.16
C GLU A 46 11.27 14.94 -7.36
N ILE A 47 10.73 14.39 -6.27
CA ILE A 47 9.52 13.56 -6.29
C ILE A 47 8.35 14.32 -6.93
N LYS A 48 8.12 15.58 -6.52
CA LYS A 48 7.08 16.43 -7.10
C LYS A 48 7.34 16.74 -8.57
N LYS A 49 8.59 16.97 -8.95
CA LYS A 49 8.98 17.23 -10.34
C LYS A 49 8.67 16.03 -11.24
N GLU A 50 9.02 14.81 -10.83
CA GLU A 50 8.71 13.59 -11.59
C GLU A 50 7.20 13.30 -11.60
N TYR A 51 6.50 13.50 -10.48
CA TYR A 51 5.04 13.39 -10.40
C TYR A 51 4.33 14.26 -11.46
N HIS A 52 4.76 15.50 -11.65
CA HIS A 52 4.16 16.43 -12.61
C HIS A 52 4.46 16.11 -14.08
N LYS A 53 5.34 15.15 -14.38
CA LYS A 53 5.54 14.66 -15.76
C LYS A 53 4.44 13.72 -16.22
N ILE A 54 3.67 13.15 -15.29
CA ILE A 54 2.58 12.22 -15.59
C ILE A 54 1.34 13.06 -15.93
N GLU A 55 0.80 12.88 -17.15
CA GLU A 55 -0.22 13.78 -17.71
C GLU A 55 -1.47 13.82 -16.84
N VAL A 56 -2.01 12.66 -16.44
CA VAL A 56 -3.20 12.60 -15.59
C VAL A 56 -3.02 13.42 -14.30
N PHE A 57 -1.82 13.41 -13.70
CA PHE A 57 -1.53 14.09 -12.44
C PHE A 57 -1.35 15.60 -12.55
N LYS A 58 -1.28 16.18 -13.75
CA LYS A 58 -1.27 17.65 -13.90
C LYS A 58 -2.55 18.29 -13.37
N ASN A 59 -3.66 17.55 -13.40
CA ASN A 59 -4.96 17.99 -12.90
C ASN A 59 -5.21 17.61 -11.43
N TYR A 60 -4.26 16.91 -10.79
CA TYR A 60 -4.36 16.52 -9.39
C TYR A 60 -3.29 17.25 -8.57
N PRO A 61 -3.66 18.05 -7.56
CA PRO A 61 -2.69 18.61 -6.64
C PRO A 61 -1.90 17.49 -5.96
N PHE A 62 -0.59 17.64 -5.84
CA PHE A 62 0.27 16.65 -5.17
C PHE A 62 -0.25 16.26 -3.77
N GLN A 63 -0.74 17.24 -3.00
CA GLN A 63 -1.31 17.00 -1.68
C GLN A 63 -2.50 16.02 -1.71
N THR A 64 -3.28 15.98 -2.78
CA THR A 64 -4.40 15.04 -2.92
C THR A 64 -3.90 13.63 -3.21
N ALA A 65 -2.79 13.51 -3.95
CA ALA A 65 -2.16 12.24 -4.29
C ALA A 65 -1.06 11.82 -3.30
N SER A 66 -0.77 12.60 -2.25
CA SER A 66 0.41 12.41 -1.40
C SER A 66 0.42 11.05 -0.71
N LEU A 67 -0.75 10.53 -0.30
CA LEU A 67 -0.83 9.18 0.27
C LEU A 67 -0.41 8.13 -0.76
N PHE A 68 -0.90 8.23 -1.99
CA PHE A 68 -0.52 7.31 -3.05
C PHE A 68 0.95 7.46 -3.44
N VAL A 69 1.44 8.68 -3.65
CA VAL A 69 2.82 8.87 -4.08
C VAL A 69 3.80 8.50 -2.97
N LEU A 70 3.72 9.16 -1.81
CA LEU A 70 4.75 9.05 -0.78
C LEU A 70 4.72 7.72 0.00
N SER A 71 3.57 7.03 0.01
CA SER A 71 3.40 5.81 0.79
C SER A 71 3.18 4.57 -0.10
N ASN A 72 2.41 4.66 -1.20
CA ASN A 72 2.32 3.54 -2.13
C ASN A 72 3.51 3.44 -3.08
N VAL A 73 3.80 4.52 -3.82
CA VAL A 73 4.79 4.48 -4.90
C VAL A 73 6.19 4.43 -4.32
N MET A 74 6.53 5.37 -3.43
CA MET A 74 7.86 5.49 -2.84
C MET A 74 8.21 4.37 -1.87
N LEU A 75 7.22 3.70 -1.28
CA LEU A 75 7.46 2.77 -0.16
C LEU A 75 6.84 1.39 -0.36
N ASN A 76 5.72 1.25 -1.06
CA ASN A 76 5.01 -0.03 -1.19
C ASN A 76 5.14 -0.61 -2.60
N HIS A 77 4.11 -0.53 -3.44
CA HIS A 77 3.97 -1.37 -4.65
C HIS A 77 5.18 -1.33 -5.61
N TRP A 78 5.66 -0.14 -5.97
CA TRP A 78 6.81 0.00 -6.88
C TRP A 78 8.13 -0.22 -6.17
N GLN A 79 8.30 0.40 -5.00
CA GLN A 79 9.52 0.28 -4.22
C GLN A 79 9.82 -1.15 -3.77
N ALA A 80 8.81 -1.94 -3.40
CA ALA A 80 9.00 -3.33 -3.02
C ALA A 80 9.55 -4.19 -4.19
N ASN A 81 9.16 -3.87 -5.43
CA ASN A 81 9.71 -4.52 -6.61
C ASN A 81 11.16 -4.07 -6.88
N LEU A 82 11.46 -2.78 -6.70
CA LEU A 82 12.82 -2.22 -6.81
C LEU A 82 13.76 -2.85 -5.78
N LEU A 83 13.37 -2.84 -4.50
CA LEU A 83 14.12 -3.48 -3.42
C LEU A 83 14.34 -4.95 -3.71
N ARG A 84 13.34 -5.70 -4.18
CA ARG A 84 13.55 -7.09 -4.56
C ARG A 84 14.64 -7.25 -5.62
N ASN A 85 14.60 -6.43 -6.66
CA ASN A 85 15.52 -6.55 -7.79
C ASN A 85 16.92 -6.06 -7.46
N GLU A 86 17.09 -5.09 -6.57
CA GLU A 86 18.38 -4.44 -6.31
C GLU A 86 19.01 -4.91 -5.00
N PHE A 87 18.20 -5.16 -3.97
CA PHE A 87 18.65 -5.61 -2.65
C PHE A 87 18.90 -7.12 -2.56
N PHE A 88 18.15 -7.91 -3.35
CA PHE A 88 18.25 -9.38 -3.37
C PHE A 88 18.81 -9.93 -4.70
N ALA A 89 19.19 -9.09 -5.68
CA ALA A 89 19.80 -9.56 -6.93
C ALA A 89 21.08 -10.40 -6.75
N SER A 90 21.82 -10.18 -5.66
CA SER A 90 23.03 -10.96 -5.33
C SER A 90 22.74 -12.32 -4.71
N ASP A 91 21.53 -12.53 -4.20
CA ASP A 91 21.12 -13.78 -3.56
C ASP A 91 20.54 -14.67 -4.67
N SER A 92 21.25 -15.75 -5.02
CA SER A 92 21.04 -16.64 -6.18
C SER A 92 19.73 -17.45 -6.21
N MET A 93 18.63 -16.90 -5.71
CA MET A 93 17.30 -17.48 -5.83
C MET A 93 16.70 -17.15 -7.20
N ASN A 94 16.35 -18.18 -7.96
CA ASN A 94 15.75 -18.08 -9.29
C ASN A 94 14.61 -17.06 -9.34
N SER A 95 14.75 -16.06 -10.20
CA SER A 95 13.81 -14.96 -10.40
C SER A 95 12.38 -15.38 -10.78
N SER A 96 12.19 -16.60 -11.30
CA SER A 96 10.88 -17.18 -11.61
C SER A 96 10.11 -17.63 -10.37
N THR A 97 10.79 -18.25 -9.39
CA THR A 97 10.17 -18.73 -8.14
C THR A 97 9.79 -17.57 -7.21
N ILE A 98 10.52 -16.46 -7.31
CA ILE A 98 10.26 -15.24 -6.52
C ILE A 98 9.00 -14.52 -7.02
N ARG A 99 8.72 -14.52 -8.33
CA ARG A 99 7.59 -13.78 -8.91
C ARG A 99 6.23 -14.42 -8.60
N GLU A 100 6.18 -15.73 -8.44
CA GLU A 100 4.95 -16.49 -8.13
C GLU A 100 4.60 -16.44 -6.63
N ASN A 101 5.58 -16.41 -5.73
CA ASN A 101 5.36 -16.42 -4.28
C ASN A 101 4.73 -15.14 -3.71
N LEU A 102 4.66 -14.05 -4.47
CA LEU A 102 4.16 -12.74 -4.01
C LEU A 102 2.71 -12.43 -4.36
N SER A 103 2.14 -13.09 -5.36
CA SER A 103 0.68 -13.22 -5.46
C SER A 103 0.09 -14.01 -4.27
N GLU A 104 0.94 -14.70 -3.52
CA GLU A 104 0.57 -15.58 -2.39
C GLU A 104 1.05 -15.08 -1.02
N ILE A 105 1.73 -13.92 -0.92
CA ILE A 105 1.98 -13.31 0.40
C ILE A 105 0.65 -12.77 0.92
N ASN A 106 -0.07 -13.61 1.65
CA ASN A 106 -1.09 -13.16 2.60
C ASN A 106 -0.35 -12.47 3.75
N PHE A 107 -0.35 -11.14 3.71
CA PHE A 107 0.22 -10.32 4.76
C PHE A 107 -0.53 -10.57 6.08
N VAL A 108 0.22 -10.60 7.19
CA VAL A 108 -0.32 -10.75 8.54
C VAL A 108 -1.45 -9.75 8.75
N ASP A 109 -2.59 -10.29 9.19
CA ASP A 109 -3.86 -9.62 9.48
C ASP A 109 -3.67 -8.59 10.61
N SER A 110 -3.11 -7.43 10.26
CA SER A 110 -2.83 -6.31 11.14
C SER A 110 -3.70 -5.15 10.69
N THR A 111 -4.65 -4.77 11.54
CA THR A 111 -5.68 -3.74 11.29
C THR A 111 -5.15 -2.32 11.03
N SER A 112 -3.83 -2.17 10.95
CA SER A 112 -3.11 -0.90 10.87
C SER A 112 -2.27 -0.72 9.60
N LEU A 113 -2.08 -1.78 8.78
CA LEU A 113 -1.18 -1.72 7.64
C LEU A 113 -1.75 -0.92 6.47
N PHE A 114 -0.88 -0.15 5.82
CA PHE A 114 -1.18 0.45 4.53
C PHE A 114 -0.91 -0.53 3.40
N GLU A 115 -1.95 -0.86 2.64
CA GLU A 115 -1.89 -1.89 1.62
C GLU A 115 -2.43 -1.43 0.28
N ASN A 116 -1.80 -1.91 -0.79
CA ASN A 116 -2.28 -1.75 -2.15
C ASN A 116 -2.99 -3.03 -2.62
N VAL A 117 -4.25 -2.92 -3.05
CA VAL A 117 -4.95 -4.00 -3.76
C VAL A 117 -5.40 -3.43 -5.08
N PHE A 118 -5.14 -4.20 -6.11
CA PHE A 118 -5.64 -3.94 -7.43
C PHE A 118 -6.35 -5.19 -7.94
N MET A 119 -7.47 -4.99 -8.63
CA MET A 119 -8.26 -6.07 -9.21
C MET A 119 -8.53 -5.75 -10.67
N LYS A 120 -8.45 -6.77 -11.53
CA LYS A 120 -8.94 -6.65 -12.91
C LYS A 120 -10.47 -6.61 -12.90
N ILE A 121 -11.04 -5.54 -13.42
CA ILE A 121 -12.49 -5.35 -13.60
C ILE A 121 -12.69 -5.10 -15.10
N GLY A 122 -12.91 -6.19 -15.85
CA GLY A 122 -13.07 -6.15 -17.29
C GLY A 122 -11.86 -5.54 -18.02
N LYS A 123 -12.06 -4.41 -18.70
CA LYS A 123 -11.00 -3.62 -19.38
C LYS A 123 -10.21 -2.67 -18.47
N TYR A 124 -10.40 -2.73 -17.16
CA TYR A 124 -9.71 -1.89 -16.18
C TYR A 124 -8.92 -2.72 -15.17
N TYR A 125 -7.81 -2.18 -14.66
CA TYR A 125 -7.38 -2.48 -13.31
C TYR A 125 -7.88 -1.38 -12.38
N TYR A 126 -8.52 -1.76 -11.29
CA TYR A 126 -8.97 -0.82 -10.26
C TYR A 126 -8.14 -1.03 -8.99
N GLY A 127 -7.50 0.04 -8.51
CA GLY A 127 -6.61 0.02 -7.36
C GLY A 127 -7.15 0.81 -6.17
N VAL A 128 -6.91 0.29 -4.97
CA VAL A 128 -7.19 0.93 -3.69
C VAL A 128 -5.95 0.85 -2.81
N TYR A 129 -5.45 2.00 -2.41
CA TYR A 129 -4.35 2.14 -1.47
C TYR A 129 -4.79 2.82 -0.18
N GLY A 130 -4.50 2.23 0.97
CA GLY A 130 -4.82 2.84 2.26
C GLY A 130 -4.84 1.82 3.40
N ASN A 131 -5.26 2.27 4.58
CA ASN A 131 -5.56 1.39 5.70
C ASN A 131 -7.04 0.98 5.62
N ARG A 132 -7.30 -0.27 5.24
CA ARG A 132 -8.60 -0.71 4.69
C ARG A 132 -9.53 -1.39 5.68
N PHE A 133 -9.10 -1.63 6.91
CA PHE A 133 -9.81 -2.56 7.81
C PHE A 133 -11.23 -2.13 8.20
N ASP A 134 -11.53 -0.83 8.10
CA ASP A 134 -12.84 -0.30 8.52
C ASP A 134 -13.60 0.49 7.44
N VAL A 135 -13.14 0.48 6.18
CA VAL A 135 -13.70 1.36 5.14
C VAL A 135 -14.22 0.59 3.94
N LYS A 136 -15.55 0.62 3.77
CA LYS A 136 -16.23 0.17 2.56
C LYS A 136 -15.71 0.93 1.34
N ASN A 137 -15.33 0.22 0.30
CA ASN A 137 -14.78 0.76 -0.95
C ASN A 137 -15.32 0.01 -2.17
N PHE A 138 -15.02 0.52 -3.37
CA PHE A 138 -15.57 -0.04 -4.62
C PHE A 138 -15.20 -1.52 -4.86
N LEU A 139 -14.05 -2.00 -4.34
CA LEU A 139 -13.70 -3.42 -4.40
C LEU A 139 -14.52 -4.25 -3.40
N SER A 140 -14.77 -3.72 -2.20
CA SER A 140 -15.43 -4.46 -1.12
C SER A 140 -16.96 -4.48 -1.21
N ILE A 141 -17.61 -3.54 -1.91
CA ILE A 141 -19.08 -3.54 -2.05
C ILE A 141 -19.56 -4.82 -2.74
N ASN A 142 -20.58 -5.43 -2.16
CA ASN A 142 -21.23 -6.63 -2.70
C ASN A 142 -22.47 -6.28 -3.54
N LYS A 143 -23.16 -7.30 -4.06
CA LYS A 143 -24.40 -7.14 -4.82
C LYS A 143 -25.43 -6.25 -4.10
N ASN A 144 -25.75 -6.55 -2.84
CA ASN A 144 -26.77 -5.81 -2.09
C ASN A 144 -26.37 -4.34 -1.89
N ASP A 145 -25.08 -4.10 -1.61
CA ASP A 145 -24.55 -2.74 -1.51
C ASP A 145 -24.73 -1.98 -2.82
N ILE A 146 -24.41 -2.60 -3.97
CA ILE A 146 -24.56 -1.94 -5.27
C ILE A 146 -26.03 -1.63 -5.56
N GLU A 147 -26.94 -2.60 -5.34
CA GLU A 147 -28.37 -2.40 -5.56
C GLU A 147 -28.93 -1.26 -4.71
N PHE A 148 -28.50 -1.18 -3.44
CA PHE A 148 -28.90 -0.13 -2.53
C PHE A 148 -28.30 1.23 -2.91
N MET A 149 -26.98 1.30 -3.08
CA MET A 149 -26.25 2.56 -3.30
C MET A 149 -26.58 3.16 -4.67
N PHE A 150 -26.56 2.35 -5.73
CA PHE A 150 -26.72 2.83 -7.10
C PHE A 150 -28.15 2.73 -7.63
N GLY A 151 -29.05 2.01 -6.94
CA GLY A 151 -30.44 1.83 -7.37
C GLY A 151 -30.59 0.92 -8.59
N ILE A 152 -29.56 0.13 -8.91
CA ILE A 152 -29.50 -0.75 -10.07
C ILE A 152 -29.78 -2.17 -9.60
N LYS A 153 -30.81 -2.83 -10.15
CA LYS A 153 -31.01 -4.27 -9.88
C LYS A 153 -29.94 -5.09 -10.59
N ILE A 154 -29.24 -5.93 -9.84
CA ILE A 154 -28.20 -6.80 -10.41
C ILE A 154 -28.85 -8.13 -10.78
N ASN A 155 -29.08 -8.30 -12.08
CA ASN A 155 -29.52 -9.57 -12.67
C ASN A 155 -28.34 -10.39 -13.23
N GLU A 156 -27.14 -9.80 -13.28
CA GLU A 156 -25.93 -10.36 -13.89
C GLU A 156 -24.78 -10.53 -12.88
N ASP A 157 -23.60 -10.86 -13.40
CA ASP A 157 -22.32 -10.94 -12.67
C ASP A 157 -21.97 -9.59 -12.00
N GLN A 158 -21.59 -9.64 -10.73
CA GLN A 158 -21.17 -8.47 -9.94
C GLN A 158 -19.97 -7.76 -10.57
N LEU A 159 -19.00 -8.49 -11.13
CA LEU A 159 -17.82 -7.88 -11.76
C LEU A 159 -18.19 -7.10 -13.02
N LYS A 160 -19.10 -7.63 -13.84
CA LYS A 160 -19.62 -6.89 -15.01
C LYS A 160 -20.37 -5.63 -14.62
N THR A 161 -21.14 -5.68 -13.53
CA THR A 161 -21.81 -4.48 -13.01
C THR A 161 -20.78 -3.44 -12.55
N LYS A 162 -19.71 -3.87 -11.86
CA LYS A 162 -18.62 -2.95 -11.48
C LYS A 162 -17.90 -2.37 -12.70
N GLU A 163 -17.67 -3.16 -13.74
CA GLU A 163 -17.12 -2.66 -15.01
C GLU A 163 -18.02 -1.57 -15.61
N HIS A 164 -19.33 -1.82 -15.70
CA HIS A 164 -20.29 -0.83 -16.21
C HIS A 164 -20.31 0.45 -15.36
N LEU A 165 -20.25 0.34 -14.02
CA LEU A 165 -20.18 1.52 -13.16
C LEU A 165 -18.91 2.35 -13.40
N LEU A 166 -17.76 1.70 -13.65
CA LEU A 166 -16.54 2.41 -14.03
C LEU A 166 -16.67 3.07 -15.41
N ASP A 167 -17.33 2.41 -16.37
CA ASP A 167 -17.64 2.99 -17.67
C ASP A 167 -18.45 4.29 -17.53
N GLU A 168 -19.54 4.26 -16.76
CA GLU A 168 -20.41 5.44 -16.57
C GLU A 168 -19.65 6.58 -15.88
N LEU A 169 -18.80 6.28 -14.88
CA LEU A 169 -17.98 7.30 -14.19
C LEU A 169 -16.94 7.93 -15.12
N ILE A 170 -16.23 7.12 -15.90
CA ILE A 170 -15.20 7.60 -16.83
C ILE A 170 -15.84 8.39 -17.97
N LYS A 171 -17.00 7.93 -18.46
CA LYS A 171 -17.78 8.63 -19.48
C LYS A 171 -18.21 10.02 -19.00
N TYR A 172 -18.71 10.11 -17.76
CA TYR A 172 -19.06 11.37 -17.11
C TYR A 172 -17.90 12.36 -17.00
N ASN A 173 -16.68 11.86 -16.78
CA ASN A 173 -15.51 12.73 -16.73
C ASN A 173 -15.08 13.24 -18.12
N ASN A 174 -15.33 12.47 -19.18
CA ASN A 174 -14.77 12.73 -20.51
C ASN A 174 -15.77 13.35 -21.51
N GLU A 175 -17.07 13.17 -21.31
CA GLU A 175 -18.12 13.64 -22.21
C GLU A 175 -18.92 14.79 -21.60
N LEU A 176 -18.81 15.98 -22.18
CA LEU A 176 -19.42 17.23 -21.63
C LEU A 176 -20.94 17.16 -21.41
N GLU A 177 -21.66 16.41 -22.24
CA GLU A 177 -23.12 16.33 -22.19
C GLU A 177 -23.65 15.12 -21.41
N TYR A 178 -22.78 14.18 -21.05
CA TYR A 178 -23.19 12.98 -20.32
C TYR A 178 -23.40 13.29 -18.85
N GLN A 179 -24.49 12.79 -18.26
CA GLN A 179 -24.89 13.09 -16.89
C GLN A 179 -25.17 11.81 -16.12
N LEU A 180 -24.58 11.72 -14.92
CA LEU A 180 -24.91 10.66 -13.97
C LEU A 180 -26.21 10.99 -13.24
N SER A 181 -26.92 9.95 -12.81
CA SER A 181 -28.05 10.14 -11.91
C SER A 181 -27.58 10.69 -10.55
N LYS A 182 -28.43 11.44 -9.86
CA LYS A 182 -28.12 11.95 -8.50
C LYS A 182 -27.75 10.83 -7.53
N GLN A 183 -28.36 9.66 -7.69
CA GLN A 183 -28.06 8.49 -6.86
C GLN A 183 -26.66 7.92 -7.15
N MET A 184 -26.26 7.83 -8.43
CA MET A 184 -24.90 7.40 -8.79
C MET A 184 -23.85 8.39 -8.28
N ILE A 185 -24.09 9.70 -8.40
CA ILE A 185 -23.20 10.73 -7.84
C ILE A 185 -23.06 10.55 -6.33
N ALA A 186 -24.17 10.36 -5.60
CA ALA A 186 -24.13 10.12 -4.16
C ALA A 186 -23.32 8.86 -3.80
N ALA A 187 -23.55 7.75 -4.51
CA ALA A 187 -22.83 6.50 -4.30
C ALA A 187 -21.33 6.63 -4.59
N PHE A 188 -20.95 7.30 -5.69
CA PHE A 188 -19.55 7.52 -6.02
C PHE A 188 -18.84 8.45 -5.05
N ASN A 189 -19.53 9.45 -4.50
CA ASN A 189 -19.00 10.28 -3.42
C ASN A 189 -18.76 9.47 -2.15
N GLU A 190 -19.71 8.61 -1.75
CA GLU A 190 -19.57 7.76 -0.56
C GLU A 190 -18.36 6.81 -0.68
N LEU A 191 -18.09 6.32 -1.89
CA LEU A 191 -16.95 5.44 -2.18
C LEU A 191 -15.62 6.19 -2.41
N GLY A 192 -15.62 7.53 -2.38
CA GLY A 192 -14.43 8.36 -2.62
C GLY A 192 -13.93 8.34 -4.07
N LEU A 193 -14.81 8.09 -5.03
CA LEU A 193 -14.52 8.14 -6.48
C LEU A 193 -14.82 9.51 -7.08
N MET A 194 -15.71 10.26 -6.40
CA MET A 194 -16.04 11.63 -6.71
C MET A 194 -15.93 12.48 -5.45
N GLN A 195 -15.75 13.78 -5.67
CA GLN A 195 -15.96 14.80 -4.67
C GLN A 195 -16.99 15.81 -5.20
N ARG A 196 -18.19 15.78 -4.62
CA ARG A 196 -19.39 16.46 -5.12
C ARG A 196 -19.76 15.97 -6.52
N GLU A 197 -19.45 16.73 -7.55
CA GLU A 197 -19.83 16.42 -8.94
C GLU A 197 -18.59 16.27 -9.85
N ILE A 198 -17.41 16.16 -9.25
CA ILE A 198 -16.13 16.06 -9.97
C ILE A 198 -15.50 14.71 -9.61
N MET A 199 -15.03 13.99 -10.63
CA MET A 199 -14.25 12.77 -10.44
C MET A 199 -12.96 13.09 -9.66
N SER A 200 -12.69 12.32 -8.61
CA SER A 200 -11.58 12.60 -7.69
C SER A 200 -10.43 11.58 -7.79
N ILE A 201 -10.51 10.67 -8.75
CA ILE A 201 -9.55 9.57 -8.90
C ILE A 201 -8.86 9.64 -10.27
N PRO A 202 -7.54 9.45 -10.33
CA PRO A 202 -6.82 9.41 -11.59
C PRO A 202 -7.19 8.15 -12.40
N VAL A 203 -7.30 8.32 -13.72
CA VAL A 203 -7.40 7.24 -14.70
C VAL A 203 -6.10 7.23 -15.50
N LEU A 204 -5.23 6.29 -15.18
CA LEU A 204 -3.90 6.15 -15.77
C LEU A 204 -3.96 5.27 -17.02
N THR A 205 -3.22 5.63 -18.05
CA THR A 205 -2.77 4.65 -19.06
C THR A 205 -1.74 3.70 -18.47
N MET A 206 -1.52 2.53 -19.08
CA MET A 206 -0.43 1.64 -18.67
C MET A 206 0.94 2.34 -18.71
N ASN A 207 1.19 3.17 -19.73
CA ASN A 207 2.46 3.90 -19.84
C ASN A 207 2.66 4.88 -18.67
N GLU A 208 1.64 5.67 -18.33
CA GLU A 208 1.68 6.56 -17.17
C GLU A 208 1.85 5.79 -15.85
N TYR A 209 1.19 4.63 -15.73
CA TYR A 209 1.36 3.76 -14.58
C TYR A 209 2.80 3.28 -14.44
N TYR A 210 3.47 2.90 -15.53
CA TYR A 210 4.88 2.51 -15.51
C TYR A 210 5.84 3.67 -15.22
N VAL A 211 5.47 4.92 -15.55
CA VAL A 211 6.30 6.10 -15.20
C VAL A 211 6.41 6.27 -13.68
N LEU A 212 5.46 5.76 -12.88
CA LEU A 212 5.57 5.74 -11.42
C LEU A 212 6.80 4.97 -10.92
N TYR A 213 7.33 4.03 -11.70
CA TYR A 213 8.60 3.37 -11.39
C TYR A 213 9.74 4.38 -11.25
N ASN A 214 9.80 5.39 -12.13
CA ASN A 214 10.82 6.44 -12.07
C ASN A 214 10.68 7.29 -10.81
N VAL A 215 9.45 7.53 -10.37
CA VAL A 215 9.17 8.28 -9.12
C VAL A 215 9.70 7.50 -7.92
N ALA A 216 9.38 6.20 -7.83
CA ALA A 216 9.91 5.33 -6.78
C ALA A 216 11.45 5.28 -6.81
N ASN A 217 12.03 5.20 -8.01
CA ASN A 217 13.47 5.08 -8.20
C ASN A 217 14.31 6.23 -7.62
N ILE A 218 13.71 7.40 -7.37
CA ILE A 218 14.41 8.58 -6.82
C ILE A 218 15.11 8.24 -5.49
N ILE A 219 14.51 7.41 -4.65
CA ILE A 219 15.06 7.11 -3.32
C ILE A 219 15.65 5.70 -3.20
N THR A 220 15.62 4.90 -4.28
CA THR A 220 15.95 3.48 -4.19
C THR A 220 17.35 3.24 -3.67
N ASP A 221 18.36 3.94 -4.21
CA ASP A 221 19.75 3.76 -3.80
C ASP A 221 19.95 4.06 -2.30
N GLU A 222 19.41 5.20 -1.83
CA GLU A 222 19.48 5.59 -0.41
C GLU A 222 18.75 4.58 0.49
N LEU A 223 17.60 4.07 0.02
CA LEU A 223 16.82 3.10 0.77
C LEU A 223 17.51 1.72 0.81
N VAL A 224 18.13 1.27 -0.29
CA VAL A 224 18.91 0.03 -0.35
C VAL A 224 20.09 0.11 0.62
N ILE A 225 20.86 1.20 0.57
CA ILE A 225 21.99 1.43 1.49
C ILE A 225 21.50 1.39 2.93
N LEU A 226 20.42 2.11 3.24
CA LEU A 226 19.84 2.15 4.57
C LEU A 226 19.44 0.74 5.06
N LEU A 227 18.65 0.00 4.27
CA LEU A 227 18.14 -1.31 4.67
C LEU A 227 19.25 -2.37 4.76
N GLN A 228 20.39 -2.14 4.09
CA GLN A 228 21.50 -3.08 4.11
C GLN A 228 22.20 -3.10 5.46
N ASP A 229 22.25 -1.95 6.16
CA ASP A 229 22.72 -1.86 7.54
C ASP A 229 21.88 -2.72 8.49
N TYR A 230 20.58 -2.86 8.21
CA TYR A 230 19.62 -3.62 9.03
C TYR A 230 19.41 -5.08 8.57
N LYS A 231 19.87 -5.45 7.36
CA LYS A 231 19.70 -6.81 6.80
C LYS A 231 20.21 -7.90 7.73
N ASN A 232 21.39 -7.69 8.31
CA ASN A 232 22.04 -8.68 9.17
C ASN A 232 21.29 -8.87 10.49
N GLU A 233 20.77 -7.80 11.08
CA GLU A 233 19.99 -7.85 12.31
C GLU A 233 18.70 -8.64 12.10
N TRP A 234 17.96 -8.32 11.03
CA TRP A 234 16.75 -9.04 10.66
C TRP A 234 17.01 -10.49 10.27
N PHE A 235 18.15 -10.80 9.65
CA PHE A 235 18.52 -12.18 9.33
C PHE A 235 18.78 -13.01 10.59
N ILE A 236 19.48 -12.44 11.57
CA ILE A 236 19.68 -13.08 12.87
C ILE A 236 18.35 -13.26 13.60
N GLU A 237 17.49 -12.24 13.59
CA GLU A 237 16.18 -12.31 14.21
C GLU A 237 15.32 -13.43 13.60
N TRP A 238 15.22 -13.48 12.27
CA TRP A 238 14.55 -14.54 11.52
C TRP A 238 15.09 -15.93 11.90
N GLY A 239 16.41 -16.10 11.95
CA GLY A 239 17.04 -17.38 12.31
C GLY A 239 16.81 -17.82 13.76
N ASN A 240 16.46 -16.88 14.65
CA ASN A 240 16.13 -17.16 16.06
C ASN A 240 14.65 -17.48 16.28
N GLN A 241 13.78 -17.21 15.31
CA GLN A 241 12.39 -17.65 15.36
C GLN A 241 12.38 -19.18 15.17
N ASN A 242 11.87 -19.91 16.17
CA ASN A 242 11.90 -21.38 16.21
C ASN A 242 11.52 -21.99 14.85
N THR A 243 12.37 -22.90 14.38
CA THR A 243 12.54 -23.43 13.01
C THR A 243 11.34 -24.18 12.40
N ASP A 244 10.15 -24.07 12.99
CA ASP A 244 8.93 -24.71 12.50
C ASP A 244 8.14 -23.81 11.52
N THR A 245 8.57 -22.54 11.33
CA THR A 245 7.96 -21.62 10.37
C THR A 245 8.56 -21.78 8.97
N PRO A 246 7.78 -22.16 7.95
CA PRO A 246 8.26 -22.43 6.59
C PRO A 246 8.55 -21.18 5.74
N ILE A 247 8.62 -19.99 6.35
CA ILE A 247 8.77 -18.73 5.60
C ILE A 247 10.24 -18.45 5.26
N THR A 248 10.48 -18.05 4.02
CA THR A 248 11.82 -17.62 3.58
C THR A 248 12.22 -16.30 4.23
N PHE A 249 13.52 -16.01 4.35
CA PHE A 249 13.99 -14.70 4.82
C PHE A 249 13.44 -13.54 3.95
N LEU A 250 13.24 -13.76 2.65
CA LEU A 250 12.64 -12.76 1.76
C LEU A 250 11.21 -12.40 2.19
N HIS A 251 10.40 -13.41 2.53
CA HIS A 251 9.04 -13.19 3.05
C HIS A 251 9.09 -12.41 4.36
N TYR A 252 9.90 -12.89 5.31
CA TYR A 252 10.11 -12.23 6.60
C TYR A 252 10.55 -10.77 6.44
N PHE A 253 11.53 -10.50 5.56
CA PHE A 253 12.00 -9.15 5.27
C PHE A 253 10.87 -8.23 4.83
N PHE A 254 10.00 -8.68 3.92
CA PHE A 254 8.88 -7.87 3.46
C PHE A 254 7.78 -7.68 4.51
N GLU A 255 7.61 -8.62 5.45
CA GLU A 255 6.77 -8.41 6.63
C GLU A 255 7.32 -7.29 7.53
N ARG A 256 8.63 -7.31 7.83
CA ARG A 256 9.30 -6.23 8.60
C ARG A 256 9.21 -4.90 7.86
N TYR A 257 9.50 -4.92 6.57
CA TYR A 257 9.45 -3.74 5.72
C TYR A 257 8.05 -3.12 5.69
N ASN A 258 6.97 -3.90 5.66
CA ASN A 258 5.61 -3.35 5.72
C ASN A 258 5.29 -2.65 7.05
N LEU A 259 5.88 -3.08 8.17
CA LEU A 259 5.79 -2.34 9.44
C LEU A 259 6.50 -0.99 9.33
N VAL A 260 7.71 -0.99 8.75
CA VAL A 260 8.47 0.24 8.47
C VAL A 260 7.69 1.17 7.54
N VAL A 261 7.08 0.66 6.47
CA VAL A 261 6.24 1.44 5.53
C VAL A 261 5.08 2.09 6.28
N THR A 262 4.39 1.33 7.14
CA THR A 262 3.24 1.82 7.91
C THR A 262 3.66 2.91 8.89
N GLU A 263 4.72 2.68 9.67
CA GLU A 263 5.22 3.66 10.63
C GLU A 263 5.75 4.93 9.93
N THR A 264 6.51 4.78 8.84
CA THR A 264 6.95 5.91 8.00
C THR A 264 5.76 6.70 7.47
N THR A 265 4.71 6.03 7.02
CA THR A 265 3.49 6.67 6.51
C THR A 265 2.78 7.47 7.60
N ASN A 266 2.62 6.90 8.79
CA ASN A 266 2.03 7.61 9.93
C ASN A 266 2.84 8.86 10.29
N LYS A 267 4.17 8.76 10.35
CA LYS A 267 5.04 9.92 10.59
C LYS A 267 4.90 11.01 9.52
N LEU A 268 4.83 10.63 8.24
CA LEU A 268 4.60 11.59 7.15
C LEU A 268 3.21 12.25 7.23
N ILE A 269 2.20 11.55 7.72
CA ILE A 269 0.87 12.11 8.01
C ILE A 269 0.97 13.12 9.16
N ASP A 270 1.60 12.74 10.27
CA ASP A 270 1.73 13.58 11.46
C ASP A 270 2.52 14.87 11.19
N LEU A 271 3.53 14.79 10.31
CA LEU A 271 4.31 15.93 9.85
C LEU A 271 3.60 16.78 8.77
N GLY A 272 2.43 16.35 8.27
CA GLY A 272 1.64 17.07 7.28
C GLY A 272 2.08 16.92 5.83
N TYR A 273 3.05 16.05 5.54
CA TYR A 273 3.48 15.74 4.16
C TYR A 273 2.47 14.86 3.42
N ILE A 274 1.75 14.00 4.14
CA ILE A 274 0.64 13.21 3.60
C ILE A 274 -0.69 13.76 4.10
N LYS A 275 -1.57 14.12 3.17
CA LYS A 275 -2.99 14.30 3.45
C LYS A 275 -3.73 12.98 3.21
N VAL A 276 -4.38 12.47 4.25
CA VAL A 276 -5.25 11.30 4.15
C VAL A 276 -6.56 11.72 3.44
N PRO A 277 -6.92 11.09 2.31
CA PRO A 277 -8.17 11.39 1.62
C PRO A 277 -9.38 10.94 2.46
N VAL A 278 -10.59 11.36 2.09
CA VAL A 278 -11.84 10.76 2.59
C VAL A 278 -12.32 9.80 1.50
N PRO A 279 -12.57 8.51 1.77
CA PRO A 279 -12.80 7.87 3.07
C PRO A 279 -11.57 7.18 3.70
N ARG A 280 -10.36 7.73 3.58
CA ARG A 280 -9.06 7.20 4.08
C ARG A 280 -8.28 6.30 3.13
N ASN A 281 -8.79 6.09 1.92
CA ASN A 281 -8.11 5.37 0.85
C ASN A 281 -7.93 6.27 -0.38
N PHE A 282 -6.83 6.05 -1.11
CA PHE A 282 -6.63 6.58 -2.45
C PHE A 282 -7.05 5.53 -3.48
N ASN A 283 -8.02 5.90 -4.31
CA ASN A 283 -8.54 5.08 -5.39
C ASN A 283 -7.91 5.50 -6.71
N TYR A 284 -7.67 4.56 -7.62
CA TYR A 284 -7.15 4.85 -8.95
C TYR A 284 -7.57 3.77 -9.97
N VAL A 285 -7.60 4.15 -11.25
CA VAL A 285 -7.91 3.23 -12.36
C VAL A 285 -6.73 3.17 -13.31
N ILE A 286 -6.45 2.00 -13.87
CA ILE A 286 -5.51 1.81 -14.97
C ILE A 286 -6.26 1.21 -16.16
N LEU A 287 -6.12 1.82 -17.33
CA LEU A 287 -6.69 1.35 -18.59
C LEU A 287 -5.90 0.15 -19.12
N ILE A 288 -6.58 -0.98 -19.38
CA ILE A 288 -5.99 -2.13 -20.08
C ILE A 288 -6.23 -1.91 -21.57
N GLN A 289 -5.20 -1.52 -22.31
CA GLN A 289 -5.25 -1.45 -23.77
C GLN A 289 -5.05 -2.84 -24.38
#